data_AF-A0A9E5AG12-F1
#
_entry.id   AF-A0A9E5AG12-F1
#
_cell.length_a   1.000
_cell.length_b   1.000
_cell.length_c   1.000
_cell.angle_alpha   90.00
_cell.angle_beta   90.00
_cell.angle_gamma   90.00
#
_symmetry.space_group_name_H-M   'P 1'
#
loop_
_entity.id
_entity.type
_entity.pdbx_description
1 polymer ?
#
loop_
_entity_poly.entity_id
_entity_poly.type
_entity_poly.pdbx_seq_one_letter_code
_entity_poly.pdbx_strand_id
1 'polypeptide(L)'
;MRDLTTLPADLPVPDDDGAADHLTAALLPELTLTATTGAPVALADLHQPTVLFFYPRTGVPDQPPLLGPAGQRWESIAGARGCTPQSCGYRDLSSEFATLGVTIYGVSTQTTEFQRAFVQRNQVPFALLSDADLALTQALRLPTFQFPVAHGGPDRLIKRMSWLVYRGRIAKVWYPVFPPQQNAEQVLGWLREHLPLYVGLDWQDMVIARETRLASAEIAQLFASSGIRRPHQDPARLATMFAHANLVVTVRRNGALVGLTRCFCDGAWTCYVADLAVHADHQRAGIGKALLQAVSTIAGPRCSVVLSAGVGAEGYYAKVGFAPIPSG
;
A
#
# COMPACT_ATOMS: atom_id res chain seq x y z
N MET A 1 19.19 -16.75 27.88
CA MET A 1 18.12 -15.96 27.25
C MET A 1 17.72 -16.65 25.96
N ARG A 2 16.45 -17.06 25.81
CA ARG A 2 15.97 -17.71 24.57
C ARG A 2 15.83 -16.64 23.49
N ASP A 3 16.64 -16.73 22.42
CA ASP A 3 16.50 -15.83 21.27
C ASP A 3 15.17 -16.11 20.55
N LEU A 4 14.32 -15.07 20.46
CA LEU A 4 13.01 -15.13 19.80
C LEU A 4 13.07 -14.69 18.33
N THR A 5 14.23 -14.22 17.85
CA THR A 5 14.44 -13.74 16.48
C THR A 5 14.87 -14.86 15.52
N THR A 6 15.48 -15.92 16.05
CA THR A 6 15.83 -17.12 15.27
C THR A 6 14.68 -18.14 15.27
N LEU A 7 14.33 -18.62 14.06
CA LEU A 7 13.31 -19.65 13.86
C LEU A 7 13.94 -21.02 13.59
N PRO A 8 13.39 -22.12 14.12
CA PRO A 8 13.75 -23.47 13.72
C PRO A 8 13.45 -23.73 12.26
N ALA A 9 14.21 -24.62 11.64
CA ALA A 9 14.03 -25.00 10.23
C ALA A 9 12.75 -25.83 9.99
N ASP A 10 12.22 -26.47 11.03
CA ASP A 10 11.13 -27.46 10.97
C ASP A 10 9.76 -26.90 11.42
N LEU A 11 9.57 -25.58 11.33
CA LEU A 11 8.27 -24.99 11.70
C LEU A 11 7.16 -25.46 10.76
N PRO A 12 5.98 -25.81 11.30
CA PRO A 12 4.83 -26.20 10.47
C PRO A 12 4.40 -25.04 9.58
N VAL A 13 4.33 -25.32 8.28
CA VAL A 13 3.88 -24.39 7.24
C VAL A 13 2.35 -24.32 7.31
N PRO A 14 1.75 -23.12 7.39
CA PRO A 14 0.30 -22.97 7.30
C PRO A 14 -0.20 -23.24 5.88
N ASP A 15 -1.24 -24.05 5.77
CA ASP A 15 -1.97 -24.24 4.50
C ASP A 15 -2.79 -22.98 4.17
N ASP A 16 -2.87 -22.66 2.89
CA ASP A 16 -3.81 -21.65 2.40
C ASP A 16 -5.22 -22.24 2.35
N ASP A 17 -6.06 -21.81 3.29
CA ASP A 17 -7.44 -22.25 3.43
C ASP A 17 -8.45 -21.32 2.72
N GLY A 18 -7.97 -20.33 1.95
CA GLY A 18 -8.81 -19.35 1.23
C GLY A 18 -9.59 -18.40 2.16
N ALA A 19 -9.38 -18.44 3.47
CA ALA A 19 -10.16 -17.67 4.44
C ALA A 19 -9.92 -16.15 4.37
N ALA A 20 -8.99 -15.69 3.55
CA ALA A 20 -8.69 -14.28 3.32
C ALA A 20 -9.06 -13.80 1.90
N ASP A 21 -9.60 -14.66 1.03
CA ASP A 21 -9.86 -14.32 -0.39
C ASP A 21 -10.84 -13.16 -0.55
N HIS A 22 -11.84 -13.10 0.34
CA HIS A 22 -12.87 -12.05 0.34
C HIS A 22 -12.37 -10.68 0.79
N LEU A 23 -11.14 -10.58 1.29
CA LEU A 23 -10.59 -9.33 1.80
C LEU A 23 -10.03 -8.44 0.68
N THR A 24 -9.61 -9.02 -0.45
CA THR A 24 -9.10 -8.20 -1.56
C THR A 24 -10.21 -7.31 -2.10
N ALA A 25 -9.90 -6.03 -2.30
CA ALA A 25 -10.81 -4.94 -2.68
C ALA A 25 -11.88 -4.56 -1.63
N ALA A 26 -11.94 -5.23 -0.47
CA ALA A 26 -12.85 -4.85 0.60
C ALA A 26 -12.51 -3.45 1.15
N LEU A 27 -13.55 -2.71 1.54
CA LEU A 27 -13.39 -1.47 2.29
C LEU A 27 -13.05 -1.79 3.74
N LEU A 28 -12.15 -1.01 4.33
CA LEU A 28 -11.95 -1.00 5.76
C LEU A 28 -13.21 -0.44 6.44
N PRO A 29 -13.62 -1.05 7.56
CA PRO A 29 -14.81 -0.60 8.27
C PRO A 29 -14.56 0.76 8.95
N GLU A 30 -15.65 1.45 9.26
CA GLU A 30 -15.68 2.65 10.11
C GLU A 30 -15.36 2.27 11.57
N LEU A 31 -14.11 1.90 11.80
CA LEU A 31 -13.57 1.48 13.09
C LEU A 31 -12.30 2.25 13.40
N THR A 32 -12.11 2.51 14.68
CA THR A 32 -10.90 3.13 15.23
C THR A 32 -10.20 2.13 16.13
N LEU A 33 -8.94 1.83 15.84
CA LEU A 33 -8.10 1.00 16.70
C LEU A 33 -7.16 1.88 17.53
N THR A 34 -6.84 1.44 18.74
CA THR A 34 -5.86 2.13 19.59
C THR A 34 -4.44 1.71 19.20
N ALA A 35 -3.59 2.68 18.91
CA ALA A 35 -2.18 2.48 18.64
C ALA A 35 -1.35 2.36 19.94
N THR A 36 -0.17 1.74 19.87
CA THR A 36 0.79 1.68 20.99
C THR A 36 1.25 3.05 21.46
N THR A 37 1.19 4.08 20.61
CA THR A 37 1.44 5.49 20.96
C THR A 37 0.33 6.09 21.83
N GLY A 38 -0.82 5.41 21.96
CA GLY A 38 -2.04 5.91 22.58
C GLY A 38 -2.95 6.67 21.61
N ALA A 39 -2.48 6.97 20.40
CA ALA A 39 -3.28 7.67 19.40
C ALA A 39 -4.38 6.75 18.82
N PRO A 40 -5.60 7.27 18.58
CA PRO A 40 -6.60 6.58 17.79
C PRO A 40 -6.19 6.53 16.31
N VAL A 41 -6.43 5.42 15.64
CA VAL A 41 -6.25 5.25 14.19
C VAL A 41 -7.57 4.82 13.57
N ALA A 42 -8.24 5.74 12.89
CA ALA A 42 -9.44 5.46 12.10
C ALA A 42 -9.05 4.73 10.82
N LEU A 43 -9.54 3.50 10.65
CA LEU A 43 -9.14 2.61 9.57
C LEU A 43 -9.66 3.07 8.20
N ALA A 44 -10.88 3.60 8.15
CA ALA A 44 -11.47 4.15 6.92
C ALA A 44 -10.71 5.40 6.41
N ASP A 45 -10.09 6.16 7.31
CA ASP A 45 -9.35 7.39 7.01
C ASP A 45 -7.89 7.16 6.58
N LEU A 46 -7.48 5.90 6.40
CA LEU A 46 -6.15 5.57 5.89
C LEU A 46 -6.04 5.93 4.40
N HIS A 47 -5.77 7.20 4.12
CA HIS A 47 -5.68 7.76 2.76
C HIS A 47 -4.33 7.50 2.08
N GLN A 48 -3.25 7.40 2.85
CA GLN A 48 -1.92 7.10 2.33
C GLN A 48 -1.74 5.59 2.15
N PRO A 49 -0.83 5.15 1.25
CA PRO A 49 -0.46 3.74 1.15
C PRO A 49 -0.02 3.24 2.54
N THR A 50 -0.69 2.20 3.03
CA THR A 50 -0.48 1.71 4.39
C THR A 50 -0.39 0.20 4.37
N VAL A 51 0.67 -0.36 4.96
CA VAL A 51 0.79 -1.79 5.20
C VAL A 51 0.26 -2.10 6.59
N LEU A 52 -0.73 -2.99 6.66
CA LEU A 52 -1.19 -3.60 7.92
C LEU A 52 -0.69 -5.05 7.94
N PHE A 53 0.26 -5.38 8.82
CA PHE A 53 0.69 -6.77 9.01
C PHE A 53 0.11 -7.36 10.29
N PHE A 54 -0.43 -8.56 10.21
CA PHE A 54 -1.14 -9.23 11.28
C PHE A 54 -0.29 -10.36 11.82
N TYR A 55 -0.31 -10.53 13.14
CA TYR A 55 0.43 -11.59 13.81
C TYR A 55 -0.38 -12.17 14.97
N PRO A 56 -0.28 -13.49 15.22
CA PRO A 56 -1.05 -14.13 16.28
C PRO A 56 -0.77 -13.60 17.68
N ARG A 57 0.51 -13.66 18.09
CA ARG A 57 0.94 -13.26 19.43
C ARG A 57 2.46 -13.11 19.53
N THR A 58 2.92 -11.99 20.06
CA THR A 58 4.33 -11.78 20.42
C THR A 58 4.69 -12.48 21.73
N GLY A 59 5.88 -13.08 21.78
CA GLY A 59 6.39 -13.73 23.00
C GLY A 59 6.96 -12.75 24.01
N VAL A 60 7.12 -13.19 25.26
CA VAL A 60 7.91 -12.50 26.29
C VAL A 60 9.18 -13.32 26.53
N PRO A 61 10.38 -12.71 26.51
CA PRO A 61 11.61 -13.41 26.84
C PRO A 61 11.53 -14.07 28.22
N ASP A 62 12.22 -15.20 28.36
CA ASP A 62 12.40 -15.93 29.61
C ASP A 62 11.11 -16.38 30.31
N GLN A 63 9.98 -16.40 29.59
CA GLN A 63 8.76 -17.10 30.02
C GLN A 63 8.74 -18.57 29.57
N PRO A 64 8.05 -19.45 30.32
CA PRO A 64 7.86 -20.84 29.91
C PRO A 64 7.15 -20.93 28.55
N PRO A 65 7.34 -22.03 27.79
CA PRO A 65 6.62 -22.27 26.55
C PRO A 65 5.11 -22.17 26.75
N LEU A 66 4.43 -21.55 25.79
CA LEU A 66 2.98 -21.50 25.77
C LEU A 66 2.41 -22.90 25.52
N LEU A 67 1.57 -23.37 26.43
CA LEU A 67 0.89 -24.66 26.38
C LEU A 67 -0.62 -24.45 26.28
N GLY A 68 -1.22 -25.03 25.26
CA GLY A 68 -2.66 -25.11 25.07
C GLY A 68 -3.29 -26.33 25.74
N PRO A 69 -4.57 -26.61 25.45
CA PRO A 69 -5.29 -27.75 26.00
C PRO A 69 -4.59 -29.07 25.66
N ALA A 70 -4.65 -30.04 26.56
CA ALA A 70 -4.00 -31.34 26.41
C ALA A 70 -2.47 -31.27 26.12
N GLY A 71 -1.81 -30.18 26.51
CA GLY A 71 -0.36 -30.01 26.34
C GLY A 71 0.06 -29.63 24.91
N GLN A 72 -0.87 -29.19 24.05
CA GLN A 72 -0.56 -28.69 22.72
C GLN A 72 0.47 -27.56 22.80
N ARG A 73 1.60 -27.70 22.10
CA ARG A 73 2.66 -26.70 22.12
C ARG A 73 2.37 -25.59 21.13
N TRP A 74 2.63 -24.34 21.50
CA TRP A 74 2.54 -23.21 20.58
C TRP A 74 3.34 -23.42 19.29
N GLU A 75 4.53 -24.03 19.38
CA GLU A 75 5.38 -24.26 18.21
C GLU A 75 4.80 -25.33 17.24
N SER A 76 3.85 -26.14 17.69
CA SER A 76 3.19 -27.15 16.85
C SER A 76 2.04 -26.60 16.00
N ILE A 77 1.61 -25.37 16.25
CA ILE A 77 0.51 -24.73 15.51
C ILE A 77 1.11 -24.01 14.29
N ALA A 78 0.67 -24.42 13.10
CA ALA A 78 1.11 -23.84 11.83
C ALA A 78 0.91 -22.32 11.81
N GLY A 79 1.97 -21.58 11.47
CA GLY A 79 1.97 -20.11 11.42
C GLY A 79 1.94 -19.36 12.77
N ALA A 80 1.79 -20.04 13.91
CA ALA A 80 1.71 -19.41 15.23
C ALA A 80 3.04 -18.75 15.65
N ARG A 81 4.16 -19.48 15.51
CA ARG A 81 5.49 -18.95 15.81
C ARG A 81 5.99 -17.99 14.71
N GLY A 82 6.79 -17.00 15.09
CA GLY A 82 7.43 -16.07 14.13
C GLY A 82 6.96 -14.61 14.18
N CYS A 83 6.18 -14.22 15.19
CA CYS A 83 5.71 -12.82 15.35
C CYS A 83 6.84 -11.82 15.61
N THR A 84 7.83 -12.20 16.43
CA THR A 84 9.01 -11.33 16.69
C THR A 84 9.85 -11.17 15.41
N PRO A 85 10.27 -12.25 14.70
CA PRO A 85 11.00 -12.13 13.44
C PRO A 85 10.27 -11.33 12.36
N GLN A 86 8.95 -11.53 12.18
CA GLN A 86 8.17 -10.73 11.22
C GLN A 86 8.21 -9.24 11.55
N SER A 87 7.95 -8.89 12.82
CA SER A 87 7.95 -7.50 13.27
C SER A 87 9.33 -6.86 13.16
N CYS A 88 10.39 -7.62 13.46
CA CYS A 88 11.78 -7.18 13.28
C CYS A 88 12.10 -6.95 11.80
N GLY A 89 11.65 -7.82 10.88
CA GLY A 89 11.85 -7.60 9.44
C GLY A 89 11.23 -6.28 8.95
N TYR A 90 10.02 -5.94 9.43
CA TYR A 90 9.41 -4.63 9.13
C TYR A 90 10.15 -3.46 9.77
N ARG A 91 10.67 -3.63 11.00
CA ARG A 91 11.49 -2.60 11.67
C ARG A 91 12.73 -2.31 10.83
N ASP A 92 13.44 -3.36 10.44
CA ASP A 92 14.73 -3.28 9.76
C ASP A 92 14.60 -2.65 8.37
N LEU A 93 13.42 -2.74 7.73
CA LEU A 93 13.10 -2.13 6.43
C LEU A 93 12.23 -0.87 6.51
N SER A 94 11.93 -0.35 7.70
CA SER A 94 10.94 0.72 7.88
C SER A 94 11.29 2.01 7.12
N SER A 95 12.58 2.34 6.99
CA SER A 95 13.07 3.47 6.21
C SER A 95 12.76 3.37 4.72
N GLU A 96 12.80 2.16 4.17
CA GLU A 96 12.56 1.85 2.78
C GLU A 96 11.07 1.99 2.45
N PHE A 97 10.20 1.51 3.33
CA PHE A 97 8.76 1.77 3.24
C PHE A 97 8.45 3.27 3.32
N ALA A 98 9.08 4.00 4.24
CA ALA A 98 8.90 5.44 4.37
C ALA A 98 9.36 6.20 3.11
N THR A 99 10.47 5.78 2.50
CA THR A 99 10.96 6.34 1.22
C THR A 99 9.94 6.16 0.09
N LEU A 100 9.15 5.09 0.13
CA LEU A 100 8.05 4.83 -0.80
C LEU A 100 6.75 5.55 -0.42
N GLY A 101 6.73 6.33 0.65
CA GLY A 101 5.53 7.00 1.18
C GLY A 101 4.53 6.02 1.81
N VAL A 102 4.99 4.85 2.26
CA VAL A 102 4.15 3.80 2.83
C VAL A 102 4.23 3.82 4.35
N THR A 103 3.07 3.93 5.00
CA THR A 103 2.95 3.80 6.46
C THR A 103 2.89 2.33 6.85
N ILE A 104 3.44 1.93 8.00
CA ILE A 104 3.36 0.55 8.51
C ILE A 104 2.61 0.55 9.84
N TYR A 105 1.70 -0.41 10.01
CA TYR A 105 1.19 -0.81 11.31
C TYR A 105 1.23 -2.34 11.45
N GLY A 106 1.58 -2.82 12.64
CA GLY A 106 1.32 -4.21 13.02
C GLY A 106 -0.02 -4.31 13.75
N VAL A 107 -0.77 -5.40 13.56
CA VAL A 107 -2.10 -5.59 14.15
C VAL A 107 -2.18 -6.96 14.83
N SER A 108 -2.74 -7.00 16.03
CA SER A 108 -3.03 -8.27 16.72
C SER A 108 -4.19 -8.11 17.70
N THR A 109 -4.71 -9.24 18.19
CA THR A 109 -5.70 -9.24 19.28
C THR A 109 -5.08 -8.97 20.64
N GLN A 110 -3.76 -8.73 20.73
CA GLN A 110 -3.12 -8.41 21.99
C GLN A 110 -3.50 -7.01 22.46
N THR A 111 -3.59 -6.79 23.77
CA THR A 111 -3.92 -5.47 24.34
C THR A 111 -2.84 -4.44 24.00
N THR A 112 -3.23 -3.16 23.93
CA THR A 112 -2.30 -2.03 23.68
C THR A 112 -1.13 -2.02 24.66
N GLU A 113 -1.36 -2.34 25.93
CA GLU A 113 -0.31 -2.43 26.96
C GLU A 113 0.72 -3.51 26.63
N PHE A 114 0.26 -4.71 26.28
CA PHE A 114 1.15 -5.82 25.92
C PHE A 114 1.95 -5.49 24.66
N GLN A 115 1.30 -4.91 23.64
CA GLN A 115 1.97 -4.48 22.42
C GLN A 115 2.99 -3.37 22.69
N ARG A 116 2.72 -2.43 23.61
CA ARG A 116 3.65 -1.36 23.98
C ARG A 116 4.92 -1.90 24.62
N ALA A 117 4.80 -2.89 25.51
CA ALA A 117 5.96 -3.57 26.10
C ALA A 117 6.81 -4.25 25.01
N PHE A 118 6.18 -4.85 24.00
CA PHE A 118 6.88 -5.43 22.85
C PHE A 118 7.61 -4.37 22.00
N VAL A 119 6.93 -3.25 21.67
CA VAL A 119 7.51 -2.15 20.89
C VAL A 119 8.75 -1.59 21.56
N GLN A 120 8.68 -1.31 22.86
CA GLN A 120 9.80 -0.78 23.64
C GLN A 120 10.99 -1.75 23.65
N ARG A 121 10.73 -3.03 23.95
CA ARG A 121 11.78 -4.05 24.06
C ARG A 121 12.50 -4.32 22.73
N ASN A 122 11.80 -4.25 21.61
CA ASN A 122 12.36 -4.59 20.29
C ASN A 122 12.70 -3.34 19.45
N GLN A 123 12.54 -2.14 20.02
CA GLN A 123 12.81 -0.86 19.37
C GLN A 123 12.08 -0.72 18.02
N VAL A 124 10.78 -1.06 18.00
CA VAL A 124 9.96 -0.97 16.78
C VAL A 124 9.61 0.50 16.51
N PRO A 125 9.96 1.06 15.33
CA PRO A 125 9.84 2.50 15.05
C PRO A 125 8.45 2.91 14.53
N PHE A 126 7.52 1.97 14.40
CA PHE A 126 6.14 2.18 13.97
C PHE A 126 5.17 1.69 15.04
N ALA A 127 3.92 2.14 14.95
CA ALA A 127 2.90 1.77 15.91
C ALA A 127 2.31 0.38 15.63
N LEU A 128 1.85 -0.28 16.69
CA LEU A 128 1.03 -1.48 16.59
C LEU A 128 -0.40 -1.14 17.03
N LEU A 129 -1.39 -1.75 16.40
CA LEU A 129 -2.82 -1.53 16.65
C LEU A 129 -3.40 -2.73 17.42
N SER A 130 -4.17 -2.42 18.46
CA SER A 130 -4.87 -3.43 19.25
C SER A 130 -6.27 -3.66 18.71
N ASP A 131 -6.54 -4.92 18.35
CA ASP A 131 -7.88 -5.46 18.08
C ASP A 131 -8.31 -6.42 19.21
N ALA A 132 -8.03 -6.04 20.47
CA ALA A 132 -8.31 -6.89 21.63
C ALA A 132 -9.80 -7.19 21.84
N ASP A 133 -10.67 -6.28 21.39
CA ASP A 133 -12.13 -6.45 21.41
C ASP A 133 -12.65 -7.24 20.19
N LEU A 134 -11.76 -7.66 19.29
CA LEU A 134 -12.07 -8.41 18.07
C LEU A 134 -12.99 -7.65 17.08
N ALA A 135 -13.08 -6.32 17.19
CA ALA A 135 -13.97 -5.50 16.37
C ALA A 135 -13.62 -5.59 14.88
N LEU A 136 -12.33 -5.41 14.53
CA LEU A 136 -11.87 -5.56 13.14
C LEU A 136 -11.98 -7.02 12.69
N THR A 137 -11.57 -7.95 13.57
CA THR A 137 -11.66 -9.39 13.34
C THR A 137 -13.07 -9.83 12.96
N GLN A 138 -14.09 -9.35 13.67
CA GLN A 138 -15.49 -9.66 13.42
C GLN A 138 -16.01 -8.96 12.17
N ALA A 139 -15.74 -7.65 12.03
CA ALA A 139 -16.24 -6.84 10.91
C ALA A 139 -15.82 -7.39 9.54
N LEU A 140 -14.58 -7.86 9.42
CA LEU A 140 -14.03 -8.40 8.17
C LEU A 140 -13.96 -9.93 8.13
N ARG A 141 -14.47 -10.63 9.16
CA ARG A 141 -14.40 -12.10 9.29
C ARG A 141 -12.97 -12.62 9.09
N LEU A 142 -12.03 -12.07 9.85
CA LEU A 142 -10.62 -12.39 9.70
C LEU A 142 -10.32 -13.85 10.08
N PRO A 143 -9.36 -14.50 9.39
CA PRO A 143 -8.93 -15.84 9.74
C PRO A 143 -8.31 -15.87 11.14
N THR A 144 -8.77 -16.79 11.99
CA THR A 144 -8.34 -16.92 13.39
C THR A 144 -8.13 -18.37 13.81
N PHE A 145 -7.47 -18.58 14.95
CA PHE A 145 -7.46 -19.85 15.67
C PHE A 145 -7.61 -19.62 17.18
N GLN A 146 -7.96 -20.66 17.92
CA GLN A 146 -8.13 -20.62 19.37
C GLN A 146 -6.87 -21.12 20.07
N PHE A 147 -6.38 -20.37 21.05
CA PHE A 147 -5.30 -20.81 21.92
C PHE A 147 -5.41 -20.10 23.29
N PRO A 148 -5.35 -20.83 24.42
CA PRO A 148 -5.42 -20.22 25.75
C PRO A 148 -4.33 -19.18 25.98
N VAL A 149 -4.73 -17.98 26.38
CA VAL A 149 -3.87 -16.84 26.67
C VAL A 149 -4.12 -16.40 28.10
N ALA A 150 -3.13 -16.60 28.97
CA ALA A 150 -3.26 -16.23 30.38
C ALA A 150 -3.40 -14.71 30.61
N HIS A 151 -2.81 -13.88 29.74
CA HIS A 151 -2.80 -12.42 29.87
C HIS A 151 -2.48 -11.72 28.54
N GLY A 152 -2.88 -10.45 28.43
CA GLY A 152 -2.47 -9.58 27.32
C GLY A 152 -3.25 -9.75 26.02
N GLY A 153 -4.45 -10.32 26.07
CA GLY A 153 -5.37 -10.44 24.93
C GLY A 153 -6.37 -11.59 25.12
N PRO A 154 -7.33 -11.76 24.20
CA PRO A 154 -8.26 -12.88 24.19
C PRO A 154 -7.59 -14.17 23.68
N ASP A 155 -8.26 -15.30 23.90
CA ASP A 155 -7.83 -16.62 23.42
C ASP A 155 -8.01 -16.80 21.89
N ARG A 156 -8.76 -15.91 21.24
CA ARG A 156 -8.94 -15.91 19.78
C ARG A 156 -7.83 -15.07 19.15
N LEU A 157 -6.99 -15.71 18.35
CA LEU A 157 -5.79 -15.10 17.76
C LEU A 157 -5.92 -15.01 16.24
N ILE A 158 -5.49 -13.90 15.66
CA ILE A 158 -5.52 -13.67 14.21
C ILE A 158 -4.40 -14.48 13.54
N LYS A 159 -4.73 -15.20 12.46
CA LYS A 159 -3.73 -15.88 11.62
C LYS A 159 -2.88 -14.85 10.88
N ARG A 160 -1.61 -15.18 10.63
CA ARG A 160 -0.63 -14.25 10.07
C ARG A 160 -0.96 -13.88 8.62
N MET A 161 -1.07 -12.60 8.36
CA MET A 161 -1.32 -12.02 7.02
C MET A 161 -0.67 -10.64 6.93
N SER A 162 -0.59 -10.09 5.73
CA SER A 162 -0.31 -8.66 5.53
C SER A 162 -1.25 -8.11 4.48
N TRP A 163 -1.60 -6.84 4.61
CA TRP A 163 -2.41 -6.11 3.64
C TRP A 163 -1.67 -4.87 3.16
N LEU A 164 -1.89 -4.51 1.91
CA LEU A 164 -1.69 -3.16 1.44
C LEU A 164 -3.05 -2.48 1.39
N VAL A 165 -3.15 -1.35 2.07
CA VAL A 165 -4.34 -0.51 2.14
C VAL A 165 -4.06 0.80 1.44
N TYR A 166 -5.04 1.30 0.72
CA TYR A 166 -5.01 2.64 0.15
C TYR A 166 -6.41 3.22 0.09
N ARG A 167 -6.58 4.46 0.58
CA ARG A 167 -7.88 5.15 0.65
C ARG A 167 -8.98 4.29 1.28
N GLY A 168 -8.67 3.70 2.42
CA GLY A 168 -9.60 2.84 3.16
C GLY A 168 -9.99 1.56 2.43
N ARG A 169 -9.27 1.12 1.38
CA ARG A 169 -9.53 -0.13 0.66
C ARG A 169 -8.33 -1.07 0.73
N ILE A 170 -8.58 -2.36 0.90
CA ILE A 170 -7.55 -3.41 0.86
C ILE A 170 -7.17 -3.67 -0.61
N ALA A 171 -6.03 -3.17 -1.05
CA ALA A 171 -5.53 -3.30 -2.41
C ALA A 171 -4.88 -4.67 -2.68
N LYS A 172 -4.26 -5.26 -1.66
CA LYS A 172 -3.61 -6.58 -1.76
C LYS A 172 -3.58 -7.28 -0.41
N VAL A 173 -3.69 -8.60 -0.45
CA VAL A 173 -3.55 -9.49 0.71
C VAL A 173 -2.40 -10.46 0.46
N TRP A 174 -1.59 -10.70 1.48
CA TRP A 174 -0.67 -11.83 1.59
C TRP A 174 -1.18 -12.72 2.72
N TYR A 175 -1.69 -13.89 2.38
CA TYR A 175 -2.17 -14.89 3.34
C TYR A 175 -2.07 -16.29 2.71
N PRO A 176 -1.68 -17.31 3.50
CA PRO A 176 -1.02 -17.20 4.79
C PRO A 176 0.41 -16.68 4.62
N VAL A 177 0.93 -15.94 5.60
CA VAL A 177 2.33 -15.47 5.56
C VAL A 177 3.28 -16.54 6.11
N PHE A 178 4.14 -17.09 5.26
CA PHE A 178 5.25 -17.96 5.62
C PHE A 178 6.36 -17.91 4.55
N PRO A 179 7.67 -17.93 4.90
CA PRO A 179 8.21 -17.83 6.25
C PRO A 179 8.09 -16.38 6.80
N PRO A 180 7.74 -16.21 8.08
CA PRO A 180 7.29 -14.91 8.61
C PRO A 180 8.35 -13.81 8.59
N GLN A 181 9.64 -14.15 8.71
CA GLN A 181 10.75 -13.20 8.68
C GLN A 181 10.97 -12.57 7.29
N GLN A 182 10.54 -13.22 6.21
CA GLN A 182 10.70 -12.71 4.84
C GLN A 182 9.52 -11.82 4.40
N ASN A 183 8.48 -11.69 5.22
CA ASN A 183 7.26 -11.01 4.82
C ASN A 183 7.48 -9.53 4.48
N ALA A 184 8.29 -8.82 5.27
CA ALA A 184 8.60 -7.42 5.00
C ALA A 184 9.34 -7.25 3.65
N GLU A 185 10.29 -8.13 3.34
CA GLU A 185 11.02 -8.13 2.07
C GLU A 185 10.10 -8.43 0.89
N GLN A 186 9.22 -9.43 1.02
CA GLN A 186 8.24 -9.77 -0.02
C GLN A 186 7.28 -8.60 -0.30
N VAL A 187 6.77 -7.97 0.76
CA VAL A 187 5.87 -6.82 0.63
C VAL A 187 6.59 -5.62 0.03
N LEU A 188 7.81 -5.31 0.49
CA LEU A 188 8.62 -4.21 -0.03
C LEU A 188 9.02 -4.44 -1.50
N GLY A 189 9.40 -5.66 -1.87
CA GLY A 189 9.72 -6.04 -3.24
C GLY A 189 8.52 -5.85 -4.16
N TRP A 190 7.36 -6.36 -3.76
CA TRP A 190 6.12 -6.15 -4.49
C TRP A 190 5.78 -4.65 -4.63
N LEU A 191 5.91 -3.88 -3.55
CA LEU A 191 5.70 -2.43 -3.57
C LEU A 191 6.68 -1.73 -4.51
N ARG A 192 7.96 -2.11 -4.57
CA ARG A 192 8.92 -1.50 -5.52
C ARG A 192 8.55 -1.75 -6.98
N GLU A 193 7.89 -2.87 -7.26
CA GLU A 193 7.45 -3.25 -8.60
C GLU A 193 6.09 -2.65 -9.00
N HIS A 194 5.21 -2.45 -8.02
CA HIS A 194 3.80 -2.08 -8.25
C HIS A 194 3.43 -0.71 -7.68
N LEU A 195 4.36 -0.07 -6.96
CA LEU A 195 4.28 1.34 -6.70
C LEU A 195 4.76 2.10 -7.91
N PRO A 196 4.09 3.22 -8.16
CA PRO A 196 3.01 3.79 -7.37
C PRO A 196 1.67 3.10 -7.64
N LEU A 197 0.87 2.96 -6.58
CA LEU A 197 -0.24 2.02 -6.52
C LEU A 197 -1.14 2.10 -7.76
N TYR A 198 -1.42 0.94 -8.34
CA TYR A 198 -2.63 0.71 -9.11
C TYR A 198 -3.80 0.98 -8.17
N VAL A 199 -4.36 2.19 -8.23
CA VAL A 199 -5.62 2.49 -7.59
C VAL A 199 -6.65 2.34 -8.67
N GLY A 200 -7.25 1.15 -8.77
CA GLY A 200 -8.55 0.99 -9.42
C GLY A 200 -9.59 1.85 -8.71
N LEU A 201 -9.52 3.17 -8.88
CA LEU A 201 -10.69 4.01 -8.79
C LEU A 201 -11.45 3.70 -10.07
N ASP A 202 -12.45 2.84 -9.99
CA ASP A 202 -13.41 2.67 -11.08
C ASP A 202 -14.05 4.02 -11.35
N TRP A 203 -13.50 4.76 -12.31
CA TRP A 203 -14.09 5.97 -12.84
C TRP A 203 -14.63 5.61 -14.21
N GLN A 204 -15.94 5.43 -14.32
CA GLN A 204 -16.61 5.06 -15.58
C GLN A 204 -15.99 3.81 -16.26
N ASP A 205 -15.74 2.73 -15.49
CA ASP A 205 -15.07 1.50 -15.94
C ASP A 205 -13.61 1.68 -16.39
N MET A 206 -12.96 2.75 -15.94
CA MET A 206 -11.55 3.04 -16.20
C MET A 206 -10.78 3.12 -14.89
N VAL A 207 -9.49 2.79 -14.96
CA VAL A 207 -8.56 2.76 -13.82
C VAL A 207 -7.56 3.89 -13.96
N ILE A 208 -7.41 4.72 -12.92
CA ILE A 208 -6.39 5.77 -12.85
C ILE A 208 -5.25 5.32 -11.94
N ALA A 209 -4.07 5.10 -12.51
CA ALA A 209 -2.91 4.63 -11.75
C ALA A 209 -1.73 5.60 -11.92
N ARG A 210 -0.79 5.57 -10.99
CA ARG A 210 0.55 6.08 -11.28
C ARG A 210 1.35 4.86 -11.79
N GLU A 211 2.12 4.97 -12.86
CA GLU A 211 2.87 3.84 -13.43
C GLU A 211 4.36 4.18 -13.51
N THR A 212 5.24 3.24 -13.14
CA THR A 212 6.71 3.39 -13.23
C THR A 212 7.31 2.69 -14.44
N ARG A 213 6.55 1.80 -15.08
CA ARG A 213 6.99 1.02 -16.25
C ARG A 213 5.86 0.97 -17.26
N LEU A 214 6.13 1.50 -18.45
CA LEU A 214 5.21 1.52 -19.58
C LEU A 214 5.98 1.07 -20.82
N ALA A 215 5.35 0.22 -21.63
CA ALA A 215 5.95 -0.16 -22.91
C ALA A 215 5.95 1.05 -23.85
N SER A 216 7.11 1.35 -24.47
CA SER A 216 7.21 2.43 -25.47
C SER A 216 6.20 2.28 -26.60
N ALA A 217 5.82 1.05 -26.95
CA ALA A 217 4.81 0.77 -27.97
C ALA A 217 3.42 1.29 -27.57
N GLU A 218 2.97 1.07 -26.33
CA GLU A 218 1.68 1.57 -25.85
C GLU A 218 1.69 3.12 -25.77
N ILE A 219 2.80 3.70 -25.31
CA ILE A 219 2.97 5.16 -25.29
C ILE A 219 2.90 5.74 -26.70
N ALA A 220 3.61 5.13 -27.66
CA ALA A 220 3.62 5.54 -29.05
C ALA A 220 2.21 5.52 -29.65
N GLN A 221 1.45 4.45 -29.40
CA GLN A 221 0.06 4.31 -29.85
C GLN A 221 -0.83 5.41 -29.27
N LEU A 222 -0.75 5.66 -27.95
CA LEU A 222 -1.53 6.73 -27.32
C LEU A 222 -1.17 8.10 -27.88
N PHE A 223 0.13 8.39 -28.03
CA PHE A 223 0.59 9.69 -28.55
C PHE A 223 0.14 9.91 -30.00
N ALA A 224 0.25 8.89 -30.85
CA ALA A 224 -0.24 8.93 -32.22
C ALA A 224 -1.75 9.22 -32.28
N SER A 225 -2.54 8.56 -31.43
CA SER A 225 -4.00 8.76 -31.37
C SER A 225 -4.41 10.11 -30.78
N SER A 226 -3.75 10.56 -29.72
CA SER A 226 -4.16 11.77 -28.98
C SER A 226 -3.96 13.09 -29.73
N GLY A 227 -3.13 13.11 -30.78
CA GLY A 227 -2.76 14.32 -31.51
C GLY A 227 -1.70 15.18 -30.82
N ILE A 228 -1.11 14.74 -29.70
CA ILE A 228 -0.01 15.45 -29.06
C ILE A 228 1.26 15.38 -29.94
N ARG A 229 1.95 16.51 -30.10
CA ARG A 229 3.21 16.56 -30.85
C ARG A 229 4.38 16.04 -30.00
N ARG A 230 4.64 14.74 -30.09
CA ARG A 230 5.75 14.03 -29.44
C ARG A 230 6.40 13.00 -30.39
N PRO A 231 7.65 12.58 -30.14
CA PRO A 231 8.40 11.67 -31.03
C PRO A 231 7.88 10.23 -30.92
N HIS A 232 6.61 10.00 -31.24
CA HIS A 232 5.94 8.71 -31.11
C HIS A 232 6.40 7.67 -32.15
N GLN A 233 7.09 8.11 -33.21
CA GLN A 233 7.72 7.24 -34.20
C GLN A 233 9.12 6.75 -33.75
N ASP A 234 9.60 7.17 -32.58
CA ASP A 234 10.92 6.81 -32.04
C ASP A 234 10.78 6.14 -30.65
N PRO A 235 10.58 4.80 -30.62
CA PRO A 235 10.35 4.06 -29.38
C PRO A 235 11.53 4.11 -28.39
N ALA A 236 12.76 4.23 -28.89
CA ALA A 236 13.96 4.33 -28.06
C ALA A 236 13.98 5.68 -27.33
N ARG A 237 13.66 6.78 -28.04
CA ARG A 237 13.53 8.10 -27.42
C ARG A 237 12.37 8.16 -26.43
N LEU A 238 11.24 7.51 -26.71
CA LEU A 238 10.16 7.38 -25.72
C LEU A 238 10.63 6.62 -24.47
N ALA A 239 11.36 5.51 -24.63
CA ALA A 239 11.88 4.76 -23.49
C ALA A 239 12.73 5.67 -22.59
N THR A 240 13.66 6.44 -23.18
CA THR A 240 14.47 7.42 -22.43
C THR A 240 13.61 8.50 -21.77
N MET A 241 12.63 9.07 -22.49
CA MET A 241 11.74 10.11 -21.95
C MET A 241 11.00 9.66 -20.68
N PHE A 242 10.56 8.40 -20.65
CA PHE A 242 9.78 7.84 -19.55
C PHE A 242 10.66 7.28 -18.43
N ALA A 243 11.85 6.76 -18.75
CA ALA A 243 12.82 6.31 -17.75
C ALA A 243 13.28 7.44 -16.80
N HIS A 244 13.24 8.70 -17.26
CA HIS A 244 13.65 9.86 -16.46
C HIS A 244 12.47 10.67 -15.86
N ALA A 245 11.23 10.30 -16.17
CA ALA A 245 10.09 10.90 -15.50
C ALA A 245 9.98 10.37 -14.07
N ASN A 246 9.74 11.25 -13.10
CA ASN A 246 9.56 10.84 -11.70
C ASN A 246 8.09 10.71 -11.28
N LEU A 247 7.18 11.13 -12.15
CA LEU A 247 5.74 10.94 -12.00
C LEU A 247 5.09 10.68 -13.37
N VAL A 248 4.44 9.52 -13.52
CA VAL A 248 3.58 9.23 -14.67
C VAL A 248 2.24 8.73 -14.13
N VAL A 249 1.15 9.33 -14.58
CA VAL A 249 -0.22 8.94 -14.23
C VAL A 249 -0.93 8.49 -15.49
N THR A 250 -1.58 7.34 -15.45
CA THR A 250 -2.27 6.72 -16.57
C THR A 250 -3.76 6.58 -16.29
N VAL A 251 -4.53 6.48 -17.36
CA VAL A 251 -5.90 5.96 -17.34
C VAL A 251 -5.95 4.76 -18.26
N ARG A 252 -6.43 3.63 -17.76
CA ARG A 252 -6.62 2.40 -18.53
C ARG A 252 -8.09 2.00 -18.58
N ARG A 253 -8.56 1.48 -19.72
CA ARG A 253 -9.89 0.87 -19.89
C ARG A 253 -9.73 -0.55 -20.40
N ASN A 254 -10.24 -1.55 -19.68
CA ASN A 254 -10.05 -2.96 -20.02
C ASN A 254 -8.57 -3.32 -20.28
N GLY A 255 -7.66 -2.75 -19.48
CA GLY A 255 -6.22 -2.92 -19.63
C GLY A 255 -5.55 -2.03 -20.69
N ALA A 256 -6.28 -1.48 -21.66
CA ALA A 256 -5.73 -0.62 -22.70
C ALA A 256 -5.44 0.79 -22.17
N LEU A 257 -4.28 1.36 -22.52
CA LEU A 257 -3.89 2.72 -22.16
C LEU A 257 -4.71 3.76 -22.94
N VAL A 258 -5.60 4.47 -22.26
CA VAL A 258 -6.52 5.46 -22.87
C VAL A 258 -6.20 6.91 -22.50
N GLY A 259 -5.39 7.12 -21.46
CA GLY A 259 -4.90 8.44 -21.07
C GLY A 259 -3.58 8.36 -20.32
N LEU A 260 -2.78 9.41 -20.42
CA LEU A 260 -1.49 9.51 -19.75
C LEU A 260 -1.12 10.97 -19.48
N THR A 261 -0.52 11.21 -18.31
CA THR A 261 0.30 12.38 -18.06
C THR A 261 1.68 11.98 -17.58
N ARG A 262 2.71 12.63 -18.14
CA ARG A 262 4.11 12.54 -17.68
C ARG A 262 4.51 13.85 -17.02
N CYS A 263 5.15 13.75 -15.86
CA CYS A 263 5.49 14.88 -15.00
C CYS A 263 6.92 14.81 -14.45
N PHE A 264 7.41 15.99 -14.06
CA PHE A 264 8.64 16.19 -13.29
C PHE A 264 8.33 17.01 -12.04
N CYS A 265 8.44 16.38 -10.87
CA CYS A 265 8.03 16.99 -9.61
C CYS A 265 9.16 16.95 -8.58
N ASP A 266 9.40 18.05 -7.89
CA ASP A 266 10.45 18.16 -6.86
C ASP A 266 9.97 17.70 -5.46
N GLY A 267 8.67 17.37 -5.33
CA GLY A 267 8.04 16.95 -4.08
C GLY A 267 7.86 18.06 -3.04
N ALA A 268 8.18 19.31 -3.38
CA ALA A 268 8.24 20.41 -2.42
C ALA A 268 7.56 21.69 -2.91
N TRP A 269 7.78 22.08 -4.17
CA TRP A 269 7.36 23.38 -4.70
C TRP A 269 6.72 23.30 -6.08
N THR A 270 7.24 22.47 -6.99
CA THR A 270 6.77 22.45 -8.39
C THR A 270 6.66 21.04 -8.97
N CYS A 271 5.56 20.83 -9.71
CA CYS A 271 5.29 19.63 -10.48
C CYS A 271 4.90 20.03 -11.91
N TYR A 272 5.85 19.90 -12.84
CA TYR A 272 5.66 20.25 -14.23
C TYR A 272 5.02 19.09 -15.00
N VAL A 273 3.84 19.31 -15.59
CA VAL A 273 3.19 18.38 -16.52
C VAL A 273 3.81 18.57 -17.90
N ALA A 274 4.71 17.65 -18.26
CA ALA A 274 5.39 17.68 -19.55
C ALA A 274 4.50 17.15 -20.68
N ASP A 275 3.65 16.16 -20.38
CA ASP A 275 2.74 15.55 -21.35
C ASP A 275 1.36 15.35 -20.73
N LEU A 276 0.32 15.58 -21.53
CA LEU A 276 -1.06 15.19 -21.27
C LEU A 276 -1.66 14.67 -22.57
N ALA A 277 -1.91 13.36 -22.63
CA ALA A 277 -2.43 12.67 -23.80
C ALA A 277 -3.70 11.89 -23.41
N VAL A 278 -4.73 12.01 -24.24
CA VAL A 278 -5.96 11.22 -24.14
C VAL A 278 -6.27 10.68 -25.51
N HIS A 279 -6.50 9.37 -25.60
CA HIS A 279 -6.85 8.68 -26.84
C HIS A 279 -8.05 9.37 -27.52
N ALA A 280 -8.02 9.53 -28.85
CA ALA A 280 -9.02 10.32 -29.60
C ALA A 280 -10.47 9.95 -29.24
N ASP A 281 -10.77 8.65 -29.21
CA ASP A 281 -12.11 8.11 -28.90
C ASP A 281 -12.58 8.34 -27.46
N HIS A 282 -11.68 8.79 -26.59
CA HIS A 282 -11.95 9.05 -25.18
C HIS A 282 -11.76 10.52 -24.80
N GLN A 283 -11.50 11.39 -25.78
CA GLN A 283 -11.45 12.83 -25.54
C GLN A 283 -12.84 13.37 -25.18
N ARG A 284 -12.87 14.49 -24.45
CA ARG A 284 -14.10 15.13 -23.94
C ARG A 284 -14.90 14.30 -22.94
N ALA A 285 -14.44 13.11 -22.54
CA ALA A 285 -15.05 12.31 -21.47
C ALA A 285 -14.71 12.82 -20.06
N GLY A 286 -13.66 13.65 -19.92
CA GLY A 286 -13.17 14.13 -18.61
C GLY A 286 -11.87 13.50 -18.13
N ILE A 287 -11.31 12.53 -18.88
CA ILE A 287 -10.04 11.85 -18.57
C ILE A 287 -8.89 12.84 -18.31
N GLY A 288 -8.73 13.85 -19.17
CA GLY A 288 -7.66 14.82 -18.99
C GLY A 288 -7.76 15.60 -17.68
N LYS A 289 -8.98 15.92 -17.23
CA LYS A 289 -9.23 16.56 -15.93
C LYS A 289 -8.90 15.60 -14.79
N ALA A 290 -9.32 14.34 -14.91
CA ALA A 290 -9.05 13.30 -13.92
C ALA A 290 -7.55 13.04 -13.74
N LEU A 291 -6.79 12.99 -14.83
CA LEU A 291 -5.31 12.88 -14.81
C LEU A 291 -4.67 14.05 -14.05
N LEU A 292 -5.06 15.30 -14.35
CA LEU A 292 -4.51 16.48 -13.69
C LEU A 292 -4.88 16.55 -12.20
N GLN A 293 -6.10 16.13 -11.84
CA GLN A 293 -6.53 16.02 -10.45
C GLN A 293 -5.74 14.95 -9.68
N ALA A 294 -5.47 13.81 -10.31
CA ALA A 294 -4.64 12.76 -9.74
C ALA A 294 -3.20 13.26 -9.52
N VAL A 295 -2.62 13.97 -10.48
CA VAL A 295 -1.29 14.60 -10.33
C VAL A 295 -1.28 15.59 -9.17
N SER A 296 -2.25 16.48 -9.07
CA SER A 296 -2.34 17.44 -7.97
C SER A 296 -2.46 16.75 -6.61
N THR A 297 -3.24 15.67 -6.54
CA THR A 297 -3.37 14.85 -5.32
C THR A 297 -2.05 14.20 -4.94
N ILE A 298 -1.33 13.62 -5.91
CA ILE A 298 -0.06 12.93 -5.68
C ILE A 298 1.06 13.90 -5.32
N ALA A 299 1.14 15.05 -6.00
CA ALA A 299 2.14 16.07 -5.75
C ALA A 299 1.94 16.75 -4.38
N GLY A 300 0.70 16.77 -3.88
CA GLY A 300 0.35 17.28 -2.56
C GLY A 300 0.17 18.80 -2.53
N PRO A 301 -0.41 19.33 -1.43
CA PRO A 301 -0.90 20.72 -1.36
C PRO A 301 0.19 21.78 -1.33
N ARG A 302 1.46 21.40 -1.10
CA ARG A 302 2.60 22.32 -1.12
C ARG A 302 3.23 22.47 -2.50
N CYS A 303 2.83 21.64 -3.46
CA CYS A 303 3.42 21.58 -4.78
C CYS A 303 2.51 22.26 -5.81
N SER A 304 3.04 23.25 -6.52
CA SER A 304 2.35 23.92 -7.61
C SER A 304 2.42 23.06 -8.88
N VAL A 305 1.26 22.64 -9.40
CA VAL A 305 1.17 21.92 -10.67
C VAL A 305 1.15 22.94 -11.81
N VAL A 306 2.15 22.86 -12.68
CA VAL A 306 2.37 23.82 -13.78
C VAL A 306 2.54 23.10 -15.11
N LEU A 307 2.21 23.77 -16.21
CA LEU A 307 2.32 23.20 -17.56
C LEU A 307 2.50 24.29 -18.61
N SER A 308 3.03 23.90 -19.77
CA SER A 308 3.01 24.72 -20.97
C SER A 308 1.81 24.32 -21.83
N ALA A 309 0.86 25.24 -22.01
CA ALA A 309 -0.29 25.01 -22.87
C ALA A 309 0.14 25.14 -24.33
N GLY A 310 -0.18 24.13 -25.14
CA GLY A 310 -0.09 24.28 -26.60
C GLY A 310 -1.12 25.30 -27.09
N VAL A 311 -0.80 25.99 -28.19
CA VAL A 311 -1.69 26.97 -28.82
C VAL A 311 -3.09 26.36 -29.05
N GLY A 312 -4.12 27.01 -28.52
CA GLY A 312 -5.52 26.57 -28.60
C GLY A 312 -5.99 25.69 -27.44
N ALA A 313 -5.11 25.26 -26.54
CA ALA A 313 -5.46 24.47 -25.36
C ALA A 313 -5.73 25.32 -24.10
N GLU A 314 -5.50 26.64 -24.14
CA GLU A 314 -5.60 27.55 -23.01
C GLU A 314 -7.00 27.52 -22.38
N GLY A 315 -8.03 27.55 -23.23
CA GLY A 315 -9.42 27.49 -22.77
C GLY A 315 -9.81 26.18 -22.09
N TYR A 316 -9.15 25.07 -22.46
CA TYR A 316 -9.32 23.79 -21.75
C TYR A 316 -8.70 23.87 -20.34
N TYR A 317 -7.45 24.34 -20.24
CA TYR A 317 -6.77 24.43 -18.95
C TYR A 317 -7.43 25.42 -17.99
N ALA A 318 -7.96 26.53 -18.50
CA ALA A 318 -8.79 27.46 -17.72
C ALA A 318 -10.02 26.77 -17.11
N LYS A 319 -10.73 25.93 -17.87
CA LYS A 319 -11.89 25.15 -17.37
C LYS A 319 -11.50 24.09 -16.32
N VAL A 320 -10.25 23.61 -16.37
CA VAL A 320 -9.71 22.66 -15.38
C VAL A 320 -9.19 23.37 -14.12
N GLY A 321 -9.14 24.71 -14.12
CA GLY A 321 -8.75 25.52 -12.96
C GLY A 321 -7.31 26.03 -12.99
N PHE A 322 -6.63 25.93 -14.14
CA PHE A 322 -5.31 26.55 -14.31
C PHE A 322 -5.45 28.02 -14.68
N ALA A 323 -4.60 28.86 -14.09
CA ALA A 323 -4.47 30.26 -14.43
C ALA A 323 -3.16 30.50 -15.21
N PRO A 324 -3.13 31.46 -16.17
CA PRO A 324 -1.90 31.90 -16.78
C PRO A 324 -0.92 32.42 -15.72
N ILE A 325 0.33 31.98 -15.79
CA ILE A 325 1.41 32.57 -14.98
C ILE A 325 1.95 33.76 -15.80
N PRO A 326 1.95 34.99 -15.26
CA PRO A 326 2.57 36.12 -15.93
C PRO A 326 4.03 35.79 -16.24
N SER A 327 4.44 35.90 -17.50
CA SER A 327 5.86 35.92 -17.84
C SER A 327 6.44 37.20 -17.23
N GLY A 328 7.34 37.05 -16.26
CA GLY A 328 8.15 38.16 -15.76
C GLY A 328 9.01 38.78 -16.85
#